data_AF-A0A6L7CAW5-F1
#
_entry.id   AF-A0A6L7CAW5-F1
#
_cell.length_a   1.000
_cell.length_b   1.000
_cell.length_c   1.000
_cell.angle_alpha   90.00
_cell.angle_beta   90.00
_cell.angle_gamma   90.00
#
_symmetry.space_group_name_H-M   'P 1'
#
loop_
_entity.id
_entity.type
_entity.pdbx_description
1 polymer ?
#
loop_
_entity_poly.entity_id
_entity_poly.type
_entity_poly.pdbx_seq_one_letter_code
_entity_poly.pdbx_strand_id
1 'polypeptide(L)'
;MERVSITERPDWREKAHEYGFNFHTMYGEPYWCEDAYYKLTLAQVEKLEEVTAELHQMCLKVVEKVIASDELMTKFRIPKHTWSFVRQSWLTHQPSLYSRLDLAWDGTGEPKLLENNADTPTSLYEAAFFQWIWLEDQLNAGNLPEGSDQFNSLQEKLIDRFVELREQYGFQLLHLTCCRDTVEDRGTIQYLQDCATEAEIATEFLYIDDIGLGEKGQFTDLQDQV
;
A
#
# COMPACT_ATOMS: atom_id res chain seq x y z
N MET A 1 19.04 -13.97 1.85
CA MET A 1 17.68 -14.22 1.38
C MET A 1 17.73 -15.53 0.64
N GLU A 2 16.94 -16.50 1.06
CA GLU A 2 16.96 -17.86 0.52
C GLU A 2 15.58 -18.20 -0.04
N ARG A 3 15.50 -18.58 -1.32
CA ARG A 3 14.25 -19.10 -1.90
C ARG A 3 14.11 -20.58 -1.55
N VAL A 4 13.06 -20.94 -0.83
CA VAL A 4 12.78 -22.32 -0.42
C VAL A 4 11.53 -22.79 -1.15
N SER A 5 11.63 -23.91 -1.88
CA SER A 5 10.47 -24.51 -2.55
C SER A 5 9.55 -25.15 -1.51
N ILE A 6 8.24 -25.07 -1.75
CA ILE A 6 7.22 -25.62 -0.85
C ILE A 6 6.04 -26.12 -1.69
N THR A 7 5.26 -27.04 -1.14
CA THR A 7 4.02 -27.49 -1.76
C THR A 7 2.95 -26.40 -1.59
N GLU A 8 2.30 -26.02 -2.69
CA GLU A 8 1.15 -25.11 -2.66
C GLU A 8 0.03 -25.69 -1.78
N ARG A 9 -0.73 -24.82 -1.09
CA ARG A 9 -1.90 -25.30 -0.34
C ARG A 9 -2.95 -25.83 -1.33
N PRO A 10 -3.53 -27.02 -1.13
CA PRO A 10 -4.40 -27.64 -2.14
C PRO A 10 -5.66 -26.81 -2.46
N ASP A 11 -6.12 -26.01 -1.50
CA ASP A 11 -7.34 -25.20 -1.53
C ASP A 11 -7.07 -23.69 -1.70
N TRP A 12 -5.83 -23.27 -2.03
CA TRP A 12 -5.45 -21.85 -2.01
C TRP A 12 -6.31 -20.97 -2.92
N ARG A 13 -6.74 -21.49 -4.08
CA ARG A 13 -7.60 -20.76 -5.03
C ARG A 13 -9.01 -20.59 -4.48
N GLU A 14 -9.53 -21.59 -3.79
CA GLU A 14 -10.86 -21.54 -3.15
C GLU A 14 -10.83 -20.51 -2.03
N LYS A 15 -9.78 -20.53 -1.19
CA LYS A 15 -9.54 -19.50 -0.18
C LYS A 15 -9.38 -18.10 -0.79
N ALA A 16 -8.62 -17.97 -1.88
CA ALA A 16 -8.46 -16.69 -2.57
C ALA A 16 -9.82 -16.11 -2.99
N HIS A 17 -10.72 -16.93 -3.53
CA HIS A 17 -12.07 -16.50 -3.86
C HIS A 17 -12.92 -16.17 -2.61
N GLU A 18 -12.84 -16.99 -1.56
CA GLU A 18 -13.55 -16.77 -0.30
C GLU A 18 -13.19 -15.41 0.34
N TYR A 19 -11.91 -15.06 0.32
CA TYR A 19 -11.40 -13.82 0.89
C TYR A 19 -11.36 -12.64 -0.09
N GLY A 20 -11.95 -12.79 -1.28
CA GLY A 20 -12.08 -11.68 -2.25
C GLY A 20 -10.83 -11.36 -3.07
N PHE A 21 -9.80 -12.20 -3.03
CA PHE A 21 -8.59 -12.09 -3.86
C PHE A 21 -8.84 -12.54 -5.31
N ASN A 22 -9.70 -11.82 -6.03
CA ASN A 22 -10.19 -12.22 -7.36
C ASN A 22 -9.19 -12.00 -8.52
N PHE A 23 -7.98 -11.51 -8.21
CA PHE A 23 -6.94 -11.20 -9.18
C PHE A 23 -5.66 -12.01 -8.95
N HIS A 24 -5.78 -13.17 -8.28
CA HIS A 24 -4.68 -14.13 -8.09
C HIS A 24 -4.13 -14.72 -9.41
N THR A 25 -4.91 -14.63 -10.49
CA THR A 25 -4.53 -14.96 -11.88
C THR A 25 -4.94 -13.78 -12.76
N MET A 26 -3.99 -13.17 -13.46
CA MET A 26 -4.25 -12.04 -14.35
C MET A 26 -3.85 -12.39 -15.77
N TYR A 27 -4.71 -12.09 -16.74
CA TYR A 27 -4.45 -12.31 -18.17
C TYR A 27 -4.06 -13.76 -18.53
N GLY A 28 -4.47 -14.74 -17.73
CA GLY A 28 -4.12 -16.15 -17.91
C GLY A 28 -2.80 -16.59 -17.28
N GLU A 29 -2.06 -15.68 -16.65
CA GLU A 29 -0.80 -15.93 -15.96
C GLU A 29 -0.97 -15.85 -14.43
N PRO A 30 -0.21 -16.63 -13.65
CA PRO A 30 -0.27 -16.57 -12.20
C PRO A 30 0.26 -15.21 -11.71
N TYR A 31 -0.57 -14.49 -10.96
CA TYR A 31 -0.17 -13.28 -10.25
C TYR A 31 0.33 -13.62 -8.84
N TRP A 32 -0.30 -14.60 -8.20
CA TRP A 32 0.11 -15.17 -6.92
C TRP A 32 0.66 -16.60 -7.10
N CYS A 33 1.80 -16.89 -6.48
CA CYS A 33 2.48 -18.19 -6.54
C CYS A 33 2.80 -18.70 -5.13
N GLU A 34 2.47 -19.96 -4.85
CA GLU A 34 2.75 -20.61 -3.54
C GLU A 34 3.81 -21.71 -3.63
N ASP A 35 4.48 -21.85 -4.78
CA ASP A 35 5.48 -22.90 -5.03
C ASP A 35 6.80 -22.68 -4.27
N ALA A 36 6.99 -21.49 -3.70
CA ALA A 36 8.12 -21.14 -2.88
C ALA A 36 7.83 -19.96 -1.95
N TYR A 37 8.67 -19.83 -0.93
CA TYR A 37 8.76 -18.63 -0.10
C TYR A 37 10.21 -18.17 0.04
N TYR A 38 10.39 -16.92 0.46
CA TYR A 38 11.70 -16.37 0.75
C TYR A 38 11.94 -16.33 2.25
N LYS A 39 12.98 -17.01 2.69
CA LYS A 39 13.46 -16.97 4.06
C LYS A 39 14.50 -15.86 4.22
N LEU A 40 14.29 -15.02 5.22
CA LEU A 40 15.23 -13.98 5.63
C LEU A 40 15.79 -14.31 7.01
N THR A 41 17.04 -13.93 7.26
CA THR A 41 17.57 -13.88 8.63
C THR A 41 17.12 -12.59 9.30
N LEU A 42 17.13 -12.57 10.64
CA LEU A 42 16.83 -11.34 11.40
C LEU A 42 17.74 -10.17 10.97
N ALA A 43 19.04 -10.42 10.80
CA ALA A 43 19.97 -9.40 10.33
C ALA A 43 19.63 -8.86 8.92
N GLN A 44 19.01 -9.67 8.05
CA GLN A 44 18.55 -9.21 6.74
C GLN A 44 17.29 -8.36 6.84
N VAL A 45 16.38 -8.73 7.75
CA VAL A 45 15.19 -7.95 8.10
C VAL A 45 15.59 -6.58 8.64
N GLU A 46 16.42 -6.53 9.68
CA GLU A 46 16.90 -5.28 10.30
C GLU A 46 17.61 -4.38 9.28
N LYS A 47 18.39 -4.98 8.36
CA LYS A 47 19.05 -4.24 7.28
C LYS A 47 18.05 -3.61 6.31
N LEU A 48 16.97 -4.32 5.96
CA LEU A 48 15.91 -3.76 5.11
C LEU A 48 15.17 -2.62 5.83
N GLU A 49 14.89 -2.75 7.12
CA GLU A 49 14.25 -1.70 7.91
C GLU A 49 15.10 -0.42 7.94
N GLU A 50 16.39 -0.55 8.26
CA GLU A 50 17.33 0.58 8.29
C GLU A 50 17.41 1.27 6.92
N VAL A 51 17.62 0.49 5.86
CA VAL A 51 17.80 1.01 4.50
C VAL A 51 16.51 1.65 3.97
N THR A 52 15.34 1.04 4.19
CA THR A 52 14.06 1.62 3.76
C THR A 52 13.75 2.92 4.52
N ALA A 53 14.05 3.00 5.81
CA ALA A 53 13.93 4.23 6.58
C ALA A 53 14.85 5.34 6.05
N GLU A 54 16.13 5.03 5.78
CA GLU A 54 17.08 5.99 5.21
C GLU A 54 16.62 6.47 3.82
N LEU A 55 16.25 5.53 2.93
CA LEU A 55 15.78 5.84 1.58
C LEU A 55 14.53 6.71 1.59
N HIS A 56 13.59 6.46 2.51
CA HIS A 56 12.42 7.30 2.70
C HIS A 56 12.83 8.75 3.05
N GLN A 57 13.73 8.93 4.02
CA GLN A 57 14.23 10.27 4.38
C GLN A 57 14.98 10.95 3.22
N MET A 58 15.71 10.19 2.41
CA MET A 58 16.34 10.71 1.19
C MET A 58 15.30 11.17 0.16
N CYS A 59 14.22 10.42 -0.04
CA CYS A 59 13.13 10.81 -0.93
C CYS A 59 12.48 12.12 -0.47
N LEU A 60 12.21 12.27 0.83
CA LEU A 60 11.68 13.51 1.40
C LEU A 60 12.60 14.72 1.14
N LYS A 61 13.92 14.55 1.30
CA LYS A 61 14.91 15.61 0.95
C LYS A 61 14.91 15.96 -0.53
N VAL A 62 14.67 14.99 -1.41
CA VAL A 62 14.53 15.25 -2.86
C VAL A 62 13.29 16.08 -3.11
N VAL A 63 12.15 15.78 -2.48
CA VAL A 63 10.92 16.58 -2.59
C VAL A 63 11.19 18.03 -2.19
N GLU A 64 11.79 18.26 -1.01
CA GLU A 64 12.15 19.60 -0.52
C GLU A 64 13.02 20.36 -1.53
N LYS A 65 14.04 19.71 -2.09
CA LYS A 65 14.92 20.31 -3.10
C LYS A 65 14.19 20.66 -4.39
N VAL A 66 13.29 19.79 -4.86
CA VAL A 66 12.56 19.98 -6.12
C VAL A 66 11.58 21.14 -5.97
N ILE A 67 10.77 21.18 -4.91
CA ILE A 67 9.77 22.23 -4.74
C ILE A 67 10.39 23.62 -4.59
N ALA A 68 11.62 23.72 -4.08
CA ALA A 68 12.36 24.98 -3.91
C ALA A 68 12.92 25.53 -5.22
N SER A 69 12.80 24.82 -6.35
CA SER A 69 13.38 25.21 -7.63
C SER A 69 12.37 25.08 -8.79
N ASP A 70 11.98 26.22 -9.37
CA ASP A 70 11.15 26.26 -10.59
C ASP A 70 11.76 25.46 -11.76
N GLU A 71 13.09 25.43 -11.86
CA GLU A 71 13.80 24.64 -12.88
C GLU A 71 13.58 23.14 -12.65
N LEU A 72 13.71 22.67 -11.41
CA LEU A 72 13.47 21.26 -11.07
C LEU A 72 12.00 20.90 -11.20
N MET A 73 11.08 21.74 -10.71
CA MET A 73 9.63 21.54 -10.91
C MET A 73 9.28 21.40 -12.40
N THR A 74 9.94 22.17 -13.28
CA THR A 74 9.80 22.05 -14.74
C THR A 74 10.36 20.72 -15.26
N LYS A 75 11.53 20.27 -14.79
CA LYS A 75 12.14 18.98 -15.19
C LYS A 75 11.30 17.79 -14.75
N PHE A 76 10.66 17.87 -13.59
CA PHE A 76 9.69 16.89 -13.08
C PHE A 76 8.33 16.96 -13.80
N ARG A 77 8.18 17.88 -14.77
CA ARG A 77 6.97 18.05 -15.58
C ARG A 77 5.70 18.34 -14.77
N ILE A 78 5.87 18.93 -13.59
CA ILE A 78 4.74 19.37 -12.77
C ILE A 78 4.10 20.59 -13.47
N PRO A 79 2.78 20.60 -13.75
CA PRO A 79 2.14 21.73 -14.43
C PRO A 79 2.28 23.04 -13.66
N LYS A 80 2.70 24.13 -14.33
CA LYS A 80 2.99 25.42 -13.67
C LYS A 80 1.84 25.97 -12.81
N HIS A 81 0.59 25.72 -13.22
CA HIS A 81 -0.58 26.22 -12.49
C HIS A 81 -0.81 25.49 -11.16
N THR A 82 -0.18 24.32 -10.91
CA THR A 82 -0.30 23.57 -9.65
C THR A 82 0.88 23.80 -8.69
N TRP A 83 1.92 24.53 -9.10
CA TRP A 83 3.16 24.65 -8.31
C TRP A 83 2.93 25.23 -6.91
N SER A 84 2.08 26.26 -6.80
CA SER A 84 1.74 26.84 -5.49
C SER A 84 1.04 25.82 -4.59
N PHE A 85 0.15 25.00 -5.15
CA PHE A 85 -0.53 23.94 -4.41
C PHE A 85 0.44 22.86 -3.92
N VAL A 86 1.32 22.35 -4.80
CA VAL A 86 2.33 21.34 -4.43
C VAL A 86 3.28 21.86 -3.34
N ARG A 87 3.75 23.10 -3.47
CA ARG A 87 4.58 23.76 -2.44
C ARG A 87 3.85 23.88 -1.11
N GLN A 88 2.59 24.33 -1.15
CA GLN A 88 1.78 24.50 0.05
C GLN A 88 1.52 23.17 0.76
N SER A 89 1.25 22.10 -0.01
CA SER A 89 1.07 20.75 0.53
C SER A 89 2.28 20.30 1.35
N TRP A 90 3.49 20.50 0.81
CA TRP A 90 4.72 20.21 1.53
C TRP A 90 4.96 21.11 2.75
N LEU A 91 4.81 22.43 2.60
CA LEU A 91 5.06 23.40 3.68
C LEU A 91 4.09 23.25 4.86
N THR A 92 2.91 22.71 4.61
CA THR A 92 1.91 22.42 5.65
C THR A 92 1.98 20.99 6.16
N HIS A 93 2.97 20.20 5.71
CA HIS A 93 3.15 18.81 6.10
C HIS A 93 1.87 17.99 5.91
N GLN A 94 1.21 18.12 4.75
CA GLN A 94 0.05 17.28 4.43
C GLN A 94 0.43 15.81 4.57
N PRO A 95 -0.50 14.98 5.09
CA PRO A 95 -0.16 13.64 5.51
C PRO A 95 0.02 12.71 4.30
N SER A 96 0.86 11.69 4.47
CA SER A 96 0.84 10.48 3.66
C SER A 96 0.30 9.30 4.48
N LEU A 97 -0.25 8.30 3.77
CA LEU A 97 -0.69 7.05 4.37
C LEU A 97 0.44 6.01 4.33
N TYR A 98 0.94 5.68 3.15
CA TYR A 98 2.04 4.72 2.94
C TYR A 98 2.76 4.96 1.61
N SER A 99 3.89 4.28 1.41
CA SER A 99 4.63 4.21 0.14
C SER A 99 5.21 2.83 -0.05
N ARG A 100 5.36 2.37 -1.30
CA ARG A 100 6.07 1.12 -1.64
C ARG A 100 7.42 1.45 -2.25
N LEU A 101 8.49 0.90 -1.67
CA LEU A 101 9.84 1.00 -2.21
C LEU A 101 10.20 -0.30 -2.93
N ASP A 102 10.60 -0.17 -4.18
CA ASP A 102 11.02 -1.31 -4.98
C ASP A 102 12.54 -1.39 -4.93
N LEU A 103 13.06 -2.50 -4.41
CA LEU A 103 14.48 -2.69 -4.15
C LEU A 103 15.03 -3.86 -4.98
N ALA A 104 16.24 -3.69 -5.52
CA ALA A 104 17.06 -4.77 -6.03
C ALA A 104 18.05 -5.22 -4.95
N TRP A 105 17.92 -6.45 -4.48
CA TRP A 105 18.80 -7.02 -3.47
C TRP A 105 18.80 -8.55 -3.49
N ASP A 106 19.97 -9.17 -3.33
CA ASP A 106 20.13 -10.63 -3.28
C ASP A 106 20.22 -11.18 -1.84
N GLY A 107 20.10 -10.30 -0.84
CA GLY A 107 20.29 -10.63 0.57
C GLY A 107 21.72 -10.44 1.07
N THR A 108 22.63 -9.97 0.23
CA THR A 108 24.02 -9.60 0.56
C THR A 108 24.36 -8.19 0.06
N GLY A 109 25.28 -7.52 0.74
CA GLY A 109 25.63 -6.13 0.41
C GLY A 109 24.47 -5.15 0.60
N GLU A 110 24.52 -4.03 -0.11
CA GLU A 110 23.56 -2.92 0.05
C GLU A 110 22.37 -3.04 -0.93
N PRO A 111 21.12 -3.03 -0.44
CA PRO A 111 19.94 -2.92 -1.30
C PRO A 111 19.99 -1.67 -2.18
N LYS A 112 19.49 -1.76 -3.42
CA LYS A 112 19.45 -0.64 -4.36
C LYS A 112 18.01 -0.25 -4.64
N LEU A 113 17.69 1.03 -4.42
CA LEU A 113 16.40 1.60 -4.78
C LEU A 113 16.24 1.64 -6.30
N LEU A 114 15.18 1.01 -6.79
CA LEU A 114 14.74 1.09 -8.19
C LEU A 114 13.72 2.21 -8.35
N GLU A 115 12.66 2.20 -7.52
CA GLU A 115 11.61 3.20 -7.54
C GLU A 115 10.96 3.40 -6.17
N ASN A 116 10.33 4.57 -5.98
CA ASN A 116 9.52 4.91 -4.83
C ASN A 116 8.09 5.22 -5.31
N ASN A 117 7.18 4.28 -5.10
CA ASN A 117 5.77 4.39 -5.38
C ASN A 117 5.05 5.04 -4.19
N ALA A 118 4.97 6.37 -4.18
CA ALA A 118 4.42 7.15 -3.06
C ALA A 118 3.08 7.83 -3.34
N ASP A 119 2.49 7.63 -4.53
CA ASP A 119 1.21 8.24 -4.93
C ASP A 119 0.06 7.23 -4.82
N THR A 120 0.09 6.17 -5.63
CA THR A 120 -0.93 5.09 -5.64
C THR A 120 -0.31 3.69 -5.62
N PRO A 121 0.48 3.32 -4.58
CA PRO A 121 1.08 1.99 -4.48
C PRO A 121 0.05 0.87 -4.29
N THR A 122 0.14 -0.22 -5.07
CA THR A 122 -0.68 -1.43 -4.91
C THR A 122 0.05 -2.53 -4.11
N SER A 123 -0.55 -3.73 -4.02
CA SER A 123 -0.02 -4.94 -3.37
C SER A 123 -0.17 -5.02 -1.84
N LEU A 124 -0.96 -4.12 -1.22
CA LEU A 124 -1.18 -4.12 0.23
C LEU A 124 -1.94 -5.35 0.70
N TYR A 125 -3.04 -5.69 0.04
CA TYR A 125 -3.90 -6.81 0.43
C TYR A 125 -3.11 -8.13 0.41
N GLU A 126 -2.33 -8.34 -0.63
CA GLU A 126 -1.50 -9.53 -0.82
C GLU A 126 -0.46 -9.65 0.28
N ALA A 127 0.27 -8.55 0.56
CA ALA A 127 1.38 -8.55 1.52
C ALA A 127 0.91 -8.58 2.98
N ALA A 128 -0.18 -7.90 3.30
CA ALA A 128 -0.61 -7.72 4.69
C ALA A 128 -1.59 -8.82 5.15
N PHE A 129 -2.45 -9.29 4.27
CA PHE A 129 -3.52 -10.23 4.63
C PHE A 129 -3.30 -11.62 4.04
N PHE A 130 -3.13 -11.73 2.72
CA PHE A 130 -3.07 -13.04 2.08
C PHE A 130 -1.79 -13.82 2.41
N GLN A 131 -0.64 -13.12 2.53
CA GLN A 131 0.61 -13.68 3.05
C GLN A 131 0.46 -14.23 4.48
N TRP A 132 -0.30 -13.54 5.34
CA TRP A 132 -0.55 -13.98 6.71
C TRP A 132 -1.36 -15.28 6.75
N ILE A 133 -2.46 -15.36 5.98
CA ILE A 133 -3.24 -16.61 5.87
C ILE A 133 -2.36 -17.75 5.37
N TRP A 134 -1.51 -17.48 4.36
CA TRP A 134 -0.58 -18.48 3.84
C TRP A 134 0.38 -18.99 4.94
N LEU A 135 0.96 -18.08 5.73
CA LEU A 135 1.87 -18.43 6.83
C LEU A 135 1.16 -19.31 7.86
N GLU A 136 0.00 -18.88 8.34
CA GLU A 136 -0.78 -19.58 9.36
C GLU A 136 -1.20 -20.98 8.89
N ASP A 137 -1.70 -21.11 7.66
CA ASP A 137 -2.10 -22.41 7.12
C ASP A 137 -0.92 -23.37 6.98
N GLN A 138 0.23 -22.88 6.49
CA GLN A 138 1.41 -23.71 6.31
C GLN A 138 2.05 -24.12 7.65
N LEU A 139 1.98 -23.25 8.67
CA LEU A 139 2.32 -23.60 10.06
C LEU A 139 1.39 -24.69 10.61
N ASN A 140 0.07 -24.50 10.47
CA ASN A 140 -0.94 -25.46 10.94
C ASN A 140 -0.84 -26.82 10.24
N ALA A 141 -0.43 -26.83 8.97
CA ALA A 141 -0.16 -28.05 8.21
C ALA A 141 1.19 -28.72 8.59
N GLY A 142 2.04 -28.06 9.39
CA GLY A 142 3.37 -28.55 9.76
C GLY A 142 4.40 -28.46 8.63
N ASN A 143 4.14 -27.64 7.62
CA ASN A 143 5.04 -27.45 6.47
C ASN A 143 6.12 -26.40 6.73
N LEU A 144 5.97 -25.60 7.79
CA LEU A 144 6.95 -24.60 8.23
C LEU A 144 7.53 -24.94 9.61
N PRO A 145 8.78 -24.53 9.89
CA PRO A 145 9.35 -24.64 11.23
C PRO A 145 8.50 -23.93 12.28
N GLU A 146 8.42 -24.51 13.48
CA GLU A 146 7.77 -23.88 14.63
C GLU A 146 8.39 -22.51 14.94
N GLY A 147 7.55 -21.51 15.17
CA GLY A 147 7.98 -20.13 15.40
C GLY A 147 8.43 -19.38 14.14
N SER A 148 8.10 -19.87 12.94
CA SER A 148 8.21 -19.06 11.71
C SER A 148 7.25 -17.87 11.79
N ASP A 149 7.67 -16.73 11.25
CA ASP A 149 6.92 -15.48 11.28
C ASP A 149 7.13 -14.70 9.96
N GLN A 150 6.32 -13.68 9.71
CA GLN A 150 6.48 -12.76 8.60
C GLN A 150 7.28 -11.51 8.99
N PHE A 151 7.89 -10.86 8.00
CA PHE A 151 8.64 -9.62 8.20
C PHE A 151 7.73 -8.42 8.49
N ASN A 152 6.53 -8.38 7.93
CA ASN A 152 5.74 -7.16 7.88
C ASN A 152 4.66 -7.10 8.99
N SER A 153 4.29 -5.87 9.36
CA SER A 153 3.19 -5.52 10.29
C SER A 153 2.29 -4.46 9.64
N LEU A 154 2.02 -4.65 8.34
CA LEU A 154 1.37 -3.64 7.50
C LEU A 154 -0.04 -3.31 7.98
N GLN A 155 -0.82 -4.33 8.34
CA GLN A 155 -2.21 -4.15 8.75
C GLN A 155 -2.29 -3.31 10.02
N GLU A 156 -1.53 -3.70 11.05
CA GLU A 156 -1.51 -2.99 12.35
C GLU A 156 -1.06 -1.53 12.14
N LYS A 157 0.02 -1.32 11.37
CA LYS A 157 0.53 0.02 11.09
C LYS A 157 -0.44 0.88 10.28
N LEU A 158 -1.21 0.29 9.36
CA LEU A 158 -2.23 1.01 8.60
C LEU A 158 -3.41 1.42 9.49
N ILE A 159 -3.87 0.52 10.35
CA ILE A 159 -4.94 0.81 11.33
C ILE A 159 -4.50 1.94 12.26
N ASP A 160 -3.31 1.82 12.87
CA ASP A 160 -2.74 2.85 13.74
C ASP A 160 -2.62 4.19 13.00
N ARG A 161 -2.14 4.16 11.75
CA ARG A 161 -2.02 5.36 10.93
C ARG A 161 -3.37 6.01 10.65
N PHE A 162 -4.43 5.23 10.40
CA PHE A 162 -5.77 5.76 10.24
C PHE A 162 -6.30 6.42 11.52
N VAL A 163 -6.05 5.82 12.69
CA VAL A 163 -6.38 6.44 13.99
C VAL A 163 -5.68 7.79 14.14
N GLU A 164 -4.37 7.84 13.89
CA GLU A 164 -3.58 9.09 13.95
C GLU A 164 -4.17 10.17 13.04
N LEU A 165 -4.49 9.82 11.78
CA LEU A 165 -5.05 10.76 10.81
C LEU A 165 -6.43 11.26 11.26
N ARG A 166 -7.30 10.36 11.74
CA ARG A 166 -8.62 10.73 12.26
C ARG A 166 -8.50 11.73 13.41
N GLU A 167 -7.62 11.47 14.37
CA GLU A 167 -7.41 12.34 15.53
C GLU A 167 -6.81 13.69 15.15
N GLN A 168 -5.84 13.69 14.22
CA GLN A 168 -5.15 14.90 13.78
C GLN A 168 -6.04 15.83 12.95
N TYR A 169 -6.89 15.26 12.08
CA TYR A 169 -7.68 16.03 11.10
C TYR A 169 -9.18 16.11 11.45
N GLY A 170 -9.66 15.31 12.40
CA GLY A 170 -11.03 15.39 12.93
C GLY A 170 -12.12 14.96 11.95
N PHE A 171 -11.80 14.20 10.90
CA PHE A 171 -12.80 13.65 9.99
C PHE A 171 -13.51 12.45 10.63
N GLN A 172 -14.79 12.27 10.29
CA GLN A 172 -15.63 11.17 10.81
C GLN A 172 -16.07 10.20 9.72
N LEU A 173 -16.01 10.65 8.46
CA LEU A 173 -16.34 9.87 7.28
C LEU A 173 -15.16 9.97 6.31
N LEU A 174 -14.76 8.83 5.75
CA LEU A 174 -13.71 8.72 4.74
C LEU A 174 -14.29 8.10 3.47
N HIS A 175 -14.42 8.90 2.42
CA HIS A 175 -14.72 8.40 1.08
C HIS A 175 -13.44 7.82 0.47
N LEU A 176 -13.49 6.55 0.05
CA LEU A 176 -12.43 5.92 -0.72
C LEU A 176 -12.88 5.67 -2.16
N THR A 177 -11.97 5.87 -3.11
CA THR A 177 -12.29 5.86 -4.53
C THR A 177 -11.22 5.14 -5.34
N CYS A 178 -11.64 4.50 -6.44
CA CYS A 178 -10.76 3.99 -7.48
C CYS A 178 -11.36 4.22 -8.87
N CYS A 179 -10.56 3.95 -9.91
CA CYS A 179 -11.07 3.89 -11.27
C CYS A 179 -12.10 2.77 -11.38
N ARG A 180 -13.10 2.97 -12.26
CA ARG A 180 -14.03 1.89 -12.62
C ARG A 180 -13.31 0.79 -13.40
N ASP A 181 -13.84 -0.43 -13.31
CA ASP A 181 -13.38 -1.60 -14.08
C ASP A 181 -11.95 -2.09 -13.79
N THR A 182 -11.34 -1.65 -12.68
CA THR A 182 -10.09 -2.23 -12.14
C THR A 182 -10.37 -3.03 -10.88
N VAL A 183 -10.25 -4.36 -11.01
CA VAL A 183 -10.46 -5.31 -9.92
C VAL A 183 -9.36 -5.20 -8.85
N GLU A 184 -8.12 -4.94 -9.27
CA GLU A 184 -6.97 -4.76 -8.36
C GLU A 184 -7.14 -3.50 -7.49
N ASP A 185 -7.48 -2.36 -8.10
CA ASP A 185 -7.69 -1.13 -7.34
C ASP A 185 -8.88 -1.29 -6.41
N ARG A 186 -9.97 -1.92 -6.86
CA ARG A 186 -11.13 -2.17 -5.99
C ARG A 186 -10.75 -3.04 -4.79
N GLY A 187 -9.93 -4.08 -5.00
CA GLY A 187 -9.40 -4.92 -3.92
C GLY A 187 -8.54 -4.13 -2.94
N THR A 188 -7.65 -3.27 -3.45
CA THR A 188 -6.81 -2.39 -2.63
C THR A 188 -7.67 -1.41 -1.81
N ILE A 189 -8.66 -0.76 -2.43
CA ILE A 189 -9.57 0.16 -1.73
C ILE A 189 -10.42 -0.57 -0.70
N GLN A 190 -10.93 -1.76 -0.99
CA GLN A 190 -11.68 -2.54 -0.01
C GLN A 190 -10.80 -2.89 1.20
N TYR A 191 -9.57 -3.32 0.99
CA TYR A 191 -8.64 -3.59 2.08
C TYR A 191 -8.38 -2.34 2.95
N LEU A 192 -8.19 -1.17 2.33
CA LEU A 192 -8.06 0.09 3.06
C LEU A 192 -9.34 0.48 3.81
N GLN A 193 -10.52 0.19 3.26
CA GLN A 193 -11.80 0.37 3.96
C GLN A 193 -11.88 -0.51 5.20
N ASP A 194 -11.42 -1.76 5.12
CA ASP A 194 -11.42 -2.70 6.24
C ASP A 194 -10.48 -2.19 7.35
N CYS A 195 -9.26 -1.75 7.00
CA CYS A 195 -8.34 -1.13 7.97
C CYS A 195 -8.91 0.15 8.60
N ALA A 196 -9.55 1.02 7.82
CA ALA A 196 -10.18 2.23 8.33
C ALA A 196 -11.38 1.91 9.24
N THR A 197 -12.13 0.86 8.93
CA THR A 197 -13.25 0.39 9.76
C THR A 197 -12.77 -0.14 11.11
N GLU A 198 -11.68 -0.91 11.13
CA GLU A 198 -11.00 -1.35 12.37
C GLU A 198 -10.43 -0.16 13.17
N ALA A 199 -10.07 0.93 12.50
CA ALA A 199 -9.73 2.22 13.13
C ALA A 199 -10.97 3.04 13.57
N GLU A 200 -12.16 2.46 13.52
CA GLU A 200 -13.45 3.09 13.85
C GLU A 200 -13.72 4.38 13.05
N ILE A 201 -13.38 4.37 11.76
CA ILE A 201 -13.70 5.43 10.80
C ILE A 201 -14.86 4.93 9.93
N ALA A 202 -15.95 5.70 9.84
CA ALA A 202 -16.99 5.39 8.87
C ALA A 202 -16.42 5.56 7.45
N THR A 203 -16.68 4.60 6.56
CA THR A 203 -16.20 4.68 5.18
C THR A 203 -17.35 4.59 4.20
N GLU A 204 -17.18 5.27 3.07
CA GLU A 204 -18.06 5.14 1.91
C GLU A 204 -17.21 4.89 0.67
N PHE A 205 -17.74 4.12 -0.27
CA PHE A 205 -17.08 3.83 -1.54
C PHE A 205 -17.85 4.42 -2.70
N LEU A 206 -17.12 5.02 -3.64
CA LEU A 206 -17.62 5.44 -4.94
C LEU A 206 -16.49 5.35 -5.97
N TYR A 207 -16.85 5.18 -7.24
CA TYR A 207 -15.85 5.29 -8.31
C TYR A 207 -15.52 6.76 -8.60
N ILE A 208 -14.34 7.02 -9.15
CA ILE A 208 -13.91 8.40 -9.50
C ILE A 208 -14.92 9.10 -10.41
N ASP A 209 -15.51 8.37 -11.34
CA ASP A 209 -16.50 8.88 -12.31
C ASP A 209 -17.92 9.03 -11.73
N ASP A 210 -18.16 8.56 -10.50
CA ASP A 210 -19.39 8.79 -9.73
C ASP A 210 -19.33 10.06 -8.88
N ILE A 211 -18.15 10.69 -8.71
CA ILE A 211 -18.01 11.93 -7.94
C ILE A 211 -18.79 13.05 -8.63
N GLY A 212 -19.82 13.54 -7.94
CA GLY A 212 -20.72 14.58 -8.42
C GLY A 212 -20.17 15.99 -8.24
N LEU A 213 -20.89 16.96 -8.83
CA LEU A 213 -20.65 18.39 -8.63
C LEU A 213 -21.95 19.04 -8.16
N GLY A 214 -22.00 19.42 -6.89
CA GLY A 214 -23.13 20.12 -6.29
C GLY A 214 -23.31 21.54 -6.86
N GLU A 215 -24.46 22.16 -6.57
CA GLU A 215 -24.87 23.46 -7.14
C GLU A 215 -23.87 24.62 -6.89
N LYS A 216 -23.04 24.50 -5.85
CA LYS A 216 -22.02 25.50 -5.47
C LYS A 216 -20.61 25.15 -5.95
N GLY A 217 -20.45 24.13 -6.78
CA GLY A 217 -19.15 23.64 -7.25
C GLY A 217 -18.39 22.80 -6.23
N GLN A 218 -19.09 22.25 -5.24
CA GLN A 218 -18.56 21.30 -4.26
C GLN A 218 -18.61 19.89 -4.85
N PHE A 219 -17.62 19.04 -4.54
CA PHE A 219 -17.73 17.63 -4.88
C PHE A 219 -18.77 16.95 -3.98
N THR A 220 -19.52 16.01 -4.54
CA THR A 220 -20.53 15.24 -3.80
C THR A 220 -20.41 13.76 -4.04
N ASP A 221 -20.87 12.95 -3.09
CA ASP A 221 -21.13 11.53 -3.30
C ASP A 221 -22.49 11.27 -3.97
N LEU A 222 -22.86 9.99 -4.09
CA LEU A 222 -24.12 9.54 -4.70
C LEU A 222 -25.37 9.90 -3.88
N GLN A 223 -25.20 10.37 -2.63
CA GLN A 223 -26.26 10.81 -1.74
C GLN A 223 -26.27 12.34 -1.57
N ASP A 224 -25.56 13.06 -2.45
CA ASP A 224 -25.39 14.52 -2.42
C ASP A 224 -24.73 15.04 -1.12
N GLN A 225 -23.96 14.19 -0.41
CA GLN A 225 -23.15 14.64 0.73
C GLN A 225 -21.87 15.32 0.23
N VAL A 226 -21.48 16.41 0.89
CA VAL A 226 -20.29 17.25 0.59
C VAL A 226 -19.20 17.01 1.61
#